data_AF-A0A1G0MVN3-F1
#
_entry.id   AF-A0A1G0MVN3-F1
#
_cell.length_a   1.000
_cell.length_b   1.000
_cell.length_c   1.000
_cell.angle_alpha   90.00
_cell.angle_beta   90.00
_cell.angle_gamma   90.00
#
_symmetry.space_group_name_H-M   'P 1'
#
loop_
_entity.id
_entity.type
_entity.pdbx_description
1 polymer ?
#
loop_
_entity_poly.entity_id
_entity_poly.type
_entity_poly.pdbx_seq_one_letter_code
_entity_poly.pdbx_strand_id
1 'polypeptide(L)'
;MANQRQDRPKTQPVRLWALENEMKERKYQIQILGRGEDMLYSDSNLEIYLETTYLNGQRLYCSNTVEGSGKLAISFLKRREIIENLCEYFKTTSEPTIFVLDIADKDREEFEHFFENLISIGHKITVEYDSAKKREEAEDKMFISTLNAGKKLYINDVEIKSVEDYWGWKTKQKQ
;
A
#
# COMPACT_ATOMS: atom_id res chain seq x y z
N MET A 1 15.15 -26.76 -66.70
CA MET A 1 13.70 -26.66 -66.45
C MET A 1 13.20 -27.99 -65.91
N ALA A 2 12.84 -28.02 -64.62
CA ALA A 2 11.79 -28.84 -63.99
C ALA A 2 11.95 -28.67 -62.47
N ASN A 3 11.06 -27.84 -61.89
CA ASN A 3 11.11 -27.37 -60.51
C ASN A 3 10.96 -28.51 -59.50
N GLN A 4 11.91 -28.62 -58.56
CA GLN A 4 11.73 -29.35 -57.31
C GLN A 4 10.67 -28.63 -56.47
N ARG A 5 9.48 -29.22 -56.36
CA ARG A 5 8.51 -28.84 -55.33
C ARG A 5 8.96 -29.48 -54.02
N GLN A 6 9.55 -28.69 -53.14
CA GLN A 6 9.65 -29.05 -51.73
C GLN A 6 8.24 -29.04 -51.15
N ASP A 7 7.73 -30.21 -50.79
CA ASP A 7 6.52 -30.32 -49.98
C ASP A 7 6.77 -29.61 -48.65
N ARG A 8 6.02 -28.53 -48.42
CA ARG A 8 6.04 -27.84 -47.13
C ARG A 8 5.55 -28.83 -46.06
N PRO A 9 6.21 -28.93 -44.90
CA PRO A 9 5.62 -29.65 -43.79
C PRO A 9 4.27 -29.00 -43.47
N LYS A 10 3.21 -29.82 -43.41
CA LYS A 10 1.89 -29.39 -42.93
C LYS A 10 2.12 -28.75 -41.56
N THR A 11 1.93 -27.44 -41.47
CA THR A 11 1.88 -26.74 -40.18
C THR A 11 0.82 -27.45 -39.35
N GLN A 12 1.28 -28.14 -38.30
CA GLN A 12 0.39 -28.57 -37.24
C GLN A 12 -0.36 -27.33 -36.76
N PRO A 13 -1.67 -27.41 -36.48
CA PRO A 13 -2.36 -26.30 -35.88
C PRO A 13 -1.60 -25.92 -34.62
N VAL A 14 -1.17 -24.66 -34.53
CA VAL A 14 -0.72 -24.08 -33.27
C VAL A 14 -1.89 -24.31 -32.33
N ARG A 15 -1.76 -25.30 -31.44
CA ARG A 15 -2.58 -25.32 -30.23
C ARG A 15 -2.18 -24.04 -29.53
N LEU A 16 -2.98 -22.99 -29.74
CA LEU A 16 -3.21 -21.99 -28.74
C LEU A 16 -3.45 -22.82 -27.49
N TRP A 17 -2.45 -22.86 -26.61
CA TRP A 17 -2.68 -23.09 -25.21
C TRP A 17 -3.55 -21.91 -24.81
N ALA A 18 -4.84 -22.05 -25.12
CA ALA A 18 -5.90 -21.32 -24.48
C ALA A 18 -5.52 -21.42 -23.01
N LEU A 19 -5.35 -20.23 -22.43
CA LEU A 19 -5.00 -19.98 -21.06
C LEU A 19 -6.04 -20.68 -20.16
N GLU A 20 -5.92 -21.99 -20.02
CA GLU A 20 -6.48 -22.77 -18.94
C GLU A 20 -5.51 -22.66 -17.76
N ASN A 21 -5.15 -21.43 -17.41
CA ASN A 21 -5.06 -21.14 -16.00
C ASN A 21 -6.52 -21.06 -15.58
N GLU A 22 -7.06 -22.17 -15.06
CA GLU A 22 -8.25 -22.10 -14.21
C GLU A 22 -8.08 -20.85 -13.33
N MET A 23 -8.98 -19.88 -13.49
CA MET A 23 -9.02 -18.75 -12.58
C MET A 23 -9.35 -19.34 -11.21
N LYS A 24 -8.31 -19.64 -10.42
CA LYS A 24 -8.47 -19.88 -8.99
C LYS A 24 -9.29 -18.71 -8.49
N GLU A 25 -10.47 -18.96 -7.94
CA GLU A 25 -11.26 -17.93 -7.27
C GLU A 25 -10.32 -17.17 -6.36
N ARG A 26 -10.09 -15.89 -6.68
CA ARG A 26 -9.28 -15.03 -5.84
C ARG A 26 -10.02 -14.94 -4.52
N LYS A 27 -9.37 -15.38 -3.44
CA LYS A 27 -9.94 -15.36 -2.08
C LYS A 27 -10.11 -13.94 -1.53
N TYR A 28 -9.71 -12.92 -2.29
CA TYR A 28 -9.76 -11.52 -1.91
C TYR A 28 -10.25 -10.64 -3.07
N GLN A 29 -10.78 -9.50 -2.71
CA GLN A 29 -11.18 -8.40 -3.57
C GLN A 29 -10.46 -7.13 -3.12
N ILE A 30 -10.05 -6.32 -4.09
CA ILE A 30 -9.43 -5.03 -3.85
C ILE A 30 -10.21 -4.00 -4.65
N GLN A 31 -10.73 -2.98 -3.97
CA GLN A 31 -11.40 -1.85 -4.57
C GLN A 31 -10.59 -0.58 -4.29
N ILE A 32 -10.24 0.14 -5.34
CA ILE A 32 -9.60 1.46 -5.21
C ILE A 32 -10.69 2.50 -4.97
N LEU A 33 -10.50 3.33 -3.94
CA LEU A 33 -11.41 4.37 -3.51
C LEU A 33 -10.77 5.76 -3.69
N GLY A 34 -11.61 6.79 -3.72
CA GLY A 34 -11.17 8.18 -3.79
C GLY A 34 -10.30 8.49 -5.03
N ARG A 35 -9.20 9.20 -4.83
CA ARG A 35 -8.24 9.57 -5.89
C ARG A 35 -7.13 8.52 -6.10
N GLY A 36 -7.37 7.29 -5.66
CA GLY A 36 -6.35 6.23 -5.64
C GLY A 36 -5.52 6.20 -4.37
N GLU A 37 -5.80 7.09 -3.41
CA GLU A 37 -5.08 7.14 -2.13
C GLU A 37 -5.70 6.17 -1.10
N ASP A 38 -6.91 5.67 -1.36
CA ASP A 38 -7.59 4.75 -0.47
C ASP A 38 -7.85 3.43 -1.18
N MET A 39 -7.70 2.33 -0.44
CA MET A 39 -7.95 0.99 -0.96
C MET A 39 -8.75 0.17 0.06
N LEU A 40 -9.84 -0.43 -0.39
CA LEU A 40 -10.59 -1.41 0.38
C LEU A 40 -10.12 -2.80 0.00
N TYR A 41 -9.57 -3.52 0.95
CA TYR A 41 -9.30 -4.95 0.82
C TYR A 41 -10.40 -5.72 1.54
N SER A 42 -10.97 -6.72 0.87
CA SER A 42 -11.96 -7.60 1.45
C SER A 42 -11.65 -9.05 1.11
N ASP A 43 -11.78 -9.96 2.06
CA ASP A 43 -11.83 -11.40 1.83
C ASP A 43 -13.08 -12.00 2.49
N SER A 44 -13.22 -13.33 2.48
CA SER A 44 -14.42 -14.00 3.01
C SER A 44 -14.72 -13.72 4.48
N ASN A 45 -13.74 -13.25 5.27
CA ASN A 45 -13.86 -13.11 6.72
C ASN A 45 -13.59 -11.69 7.23
N LEU A 46 -13.15 -10.77 6.36
CA LEU A 46 -12.58 -9.51 6.80
C LEU A 46 -12.69 -8.43 5.71
N GLU A 47 -12.92 -7.20 6.14
CA GLU A 47 -12.76 -6.00 5.34
C GLU A 47 -11.85 -5.00 6.07
N ILE A 48 -10.88 -4.43 5.35
CA ILE A 48 -9.92 -3.45 5.87
C ILE A 48 -9.76 -2.28 4.89
N TYR A 49 -9.70 -1.08 5.45
CA TYR A 49 -9.33 0.13 4.71
C TYR A 49 -7.82 0.32 4.82
N LEU A 50 -7.16 0.36 3.68
CA LEU A 50 -5.72 0.52 3.53
C LEU A 50 -5.43 1.89 2.92
N GLU A 51 -4.58 2.67 3.58
CA GLU A 51 -4.07 3.92 3.04
C GLU A 51 -2.96 3.61 2.04
N THR A 52 -2.96 4.34 0.94
CA THR A 52 -2.00 4.23 -0.16
C THR A 52 -1.68 5.62 -0.71
N THR A 53 -0.60 5.78 -1.47
CA THR A 53 -0.32 7.06 -2.17
C THR A 53 0.09 6.82 -3.62
N TYR A 54 -0.38 7.66 -4.57
CA TYR A 54 0.11 7.73 -5.97
C TYR A 54 0.49 9.19 -6.32
N LEU A 55 1.48 9.52 -7.18
CA LEU A 55 2.16 8.86 -8.31
C LEU A 55 3.65 8.52 -8.05
N ASN A 56 4.18 7.53 -8.78
CA ASN A 56 5.61 7.08 -8.88
C ASN A 56 6.15 6.11 -7.81
N GLY A 57 5.34 5.17 -7.34
CA GLY A 57 5.81 4.08 -6.47
C GLY A 57 4.77 3.86 -5.39
N GLN A 58 4.07 2.73 -5.48
CA GLN A 58 2.97 2.39 -4.60
C GLN A 58 3.49 2.31 -3.17
N ARG A 59 3.12 3.26 -2.30
CA ARG A 59 3.35 3.15 -0.85
C ARG A 59 2.15 2.51 -0.20
N LEU A 60 2.38 1.49 0.61
CA LEU A 60 1.35 0.73 1.33
C LEU A 60 1.66 0.78 2.83
N TYR A 61 0.73 1.30 3.62
CA TYR A 61 0.92 1.46 5.05
C TYR A 61 0.48 0.21 5.81
N CYS A 62 1.42 -0.47 6.45
CA CYS A 62 1.16 -1.73 7.15
C CYS A 62 0.38 -1.53 8.46
N SER A 63 0.40 -0.31 9.02
CA SER A 63 -0.38 0.08 10.19
C SER A 63 -1.89 -0.10 9.98
N ASN A 64 -2.37 -0.02 8.73
CA ASN A 64 -3.77 -0.24 8.42
C ASN A 64 -4.21 -1.71 8.52
N THR A 65 -3.27 -2.64 8.62
CA THR A 65 -3.57 -4.08 8.77
C THR A 65 -3.77 -4.50 10.23
N VAL A 66 -3.69 -3.59 11.20
CA VAL A 66 -3.74 -3.94 12.63
C VAL A 66 -5.16 -4.29 13.09
N GLU A 67 -6.19 -3.66 12.51
CA GLU A 67 -7.59 -3.84 12.91
C GLU A 67 -8.53 -3.98 11.71
N GLY A 68 -9.47 -4.92 11.82
CA GLY A 68 -10.54 -5.14 10.85
C GLY A 68 -11.77 -4.25 11.03
N SER A 69 -12.67 -4.29 10.06
CA SER A 69 -14.05 -3.81 10.22
C SER A 69 -14.64 -4.33 11.55
N GLY A 70 -15.01 -3.43 12.46
CA GLY A 70 -15.49 -3.79 13.81
C GLY A 70 -14.43 -3.79 14.91
N LYS A 71 -13.22 -3.26 14.66
CA LYS A 71 -12.12 -3.12 15.64
C LYS A 71 -11.59 -4.46 16.18
N LEU A 72 -11.70 -5.52 15.39
CA LEU A 72 -11.11 -6.80 15.74
C LEU A 72 -9.62 -6.75 15.40
N ALA A 73 -8.77 -6.98 16.40
CA ALA A 73 -7.33 -7.11 16.19
C ALA A 73 -7.02 -8.27 15.23
N ILE A 74 -6.23 -7.99 14.19
CA ILE A 74 -5.84 -8.98 13.18
C ILE A 74 -4.54 -9.65 13.64
N SER A 75 -4.49 -10.99 13.59
CA SER A 75 -3.28 -11.74 13.94
C SER A 75 -2.17 -11.55 12.92
N PHE A 76 -0.90 -11.62 13.33
CA PHE A 76 0.23 -11.48 12.42
C PHE A 76 0.14 -12.39 11.18
N LEU A 77 -0.25 -13.66 11.36
CA LEU A 77 -0.43 -14.60 10.23
C LEU A 77 -1.44 -14.08 9.20
N LYS A 78 -2.54 -13.48 9.66
CA LYS A 78 -3.54 -12.91 8.76
C LYS A 78 -3.04 -11.61 8.11
N ARG A 79 -2.34 -10.77 8.87
CA ARG A 79 -1.69 -9.57 8.32
C ARG A 79 -0.69 -9.93 7.21
N ARG A 80 0.12 -10.98 7.43
CA ARG A 80 1.04 -11.53 6.42
C ARG A 80 0.29 -11.99 5.17
N GLU A 81 -0.78 -12.77 5.32
CA GLU A 81 -1.61 -13.22 4.17
C GLU A 81 -2.13 -12.03 3.35
N ILE A 82 -2.59 -10.97 4.02
CA ILE A 82 -3.02 -9.73 3.35
C ILE A 82 -1.86 -9.13 2.55
N ILE A 83 -0.67 -8.99 3.14
CA ILE A 83 0.50 -8.44 2.43
C ILE A 83 0.91 -9.32 1.25
N GLU A 84 0.85 -10.65 1.36
CA GLU A 84 1.10 -11.57 0.24
C GLU A 84 0.10 -11.34 -0.91
N ASN A 85 -1.19 -11.16 -0.59
CA ASN A 85 -2.23 -10.84 -1.57
C ASN A 85 -2.00 -9.46 -2.24
N LEU A 86 -1.55 -8.46 -1.47
CA LEU A 86 -1.18 -7.16 -2.02
C LEU A 86 0.04 -7.25 -2.94
N CYS A 87 1.04 -8.04 -2.58
CA CYS A 87 2.21 -8.28 -3.43
C CYS A 87 1.82 -8.89 -4.79
N GLU A 88 0.86 -9.83 -4.79
CA GLU A 88 0.30 -10.39 -6.03
C GLU A 88 -0.44 -9.31 -6.84
N TYR A 89 -1.34 -8.57 -6.20
CA TYR A 89 -2.14 -7.53 -6.85
C TYR A 89 -1.28 -6.46 -7.51
N PHE A 90 -0.25 -5.99 -6.81
CA PHE A 90 0.68 -4.97 -7.30
C PHE A 90 1.79 -5.52 -8.19
N LYS A 91 1.84 -6.84 -8.39
CA LYS A 91 2.85 -7.53 -9.23
C LYS A 91 4.27 -7.13 -8.81
N THR A 92 4.56 -7.23 -7.52
CA THR A 92 5.81 -6.71 -6.94
C THR A 92 7.06 -7.45 -7.45
N THR A 93 6.92 -8.57 -8.16
CA THR A 93 8.03 -9.22 -8.89
C THR A 93 8.50 -8.42 -10.11
N SER A 94 7.62 -7.61 -10.72
CA SER A 94 7.95 -6.76 -11.87
C SER A 94 7.93 -5.26 -11.55
N GLU A 95 7.08 -4.82 -10.62
CA GLU A 95 6.88 -3.42 -10.28
C GLU A 95 7.44 -3.07 -8.89
N PRO A 96 8.12 -1.92 -8.73
CA PRO A 96 8.60 -1.49 -7.42
C PRO A 96 7.44 -1.05 -6.51
N THR A 97 7.49 -1.49 -5.25
CA THR A 97 6.49 -1.16 -4.24
C THR A 97 7.17 -0.87 -2.91
N ILE A 98 6.66 0.13 -2.21
CA ILE A 98 7.16 0.57 -0.91
C ILE A 98 6.16 0.12 0.15
N PHE A 99 6.61 -0.66 1.14
CA PHE A 99 5.83 -0.94 2.33
C PHE A 99 6.30 -0.04 3.47
N VAL A 100 5.38 0.67 4.08
CA VAL A 100 5.64 1.57 5.20
C VAL A 100 5.29 0.85 6.50
N LEU A 101 6.30 0.62 7.35
CA LEU A 101 6.17 0.01 8.66
C LEU A 101 6.18 1.09 9.75
N ASP A 102 5.22 1.01 10.69
CA ASP A 102 5.27 1.83 11.89
C ASP A 102 6.36 1.29 12.83
N ILE A 103 7.26 2.17 13.30
CA ILE A 103 8.31 1.80 14.25
C ILE A 103 7.74 1.25 15.56
N ALA A 104 6.51 1.66 15.91
CA ALA A 104 5.80 1.20 17.10
C ALA A 104 4.96 -0.08 16.87
N ASP A 105 4.97 -0.65 15.66
CA ASP A 105 4.25 -1.89 15.39
C ASP A 105 4.84 -3.05 16.22
N LYS A 106 3.97 -3.74 16.97
CA LYS A 106 4.38 -4.88 17.80
C LYS A 106 4.96 -6.04 16.98
N ASP A 107 4.55 -6.18 15.72
CA ASP A 107 4.97 -7.26 14.82
C ASP A 107 6.08 -6.76 13.86
N ARG A 108 6.69 -5.59 14.11
CA ARG A 108 7.66 -4.95 13.20
C ARG A 108 8.80 -5.89 12.80
N GLU A 109 9.45 -6.52 13.77
CA GLU A 109 10.61 -7.37 13.52
C GLU A 109 10.23 -8.59 12.66
N GLU A 110 9.03 -9.14 12.88
CA GLU A 110 8.50 -10.26 12.10
C GLU A 110 8.18 -9.84 10.66
N PHE A 111 7.67 -8.61 10.46
CA PHE A 111 7.50 -8.04 9.13
C PHE A 111 8.82 -7.77 8.42
N GLU A 112 9.83 -7.26 9.12
CA GLU A 112 11.16 -7.03 8.53
C GLU A 112 11.74 -8.32 7.97
N HIS A 113 11.71 -9.41 8.75
CA HIS A 113 12.16 -10.73 8.31
C HIS A 113 11.34 -11.26 7.14
N PHE A 114 10.02 -11.04 7.18
CA PHE A 114 9.13 -11.43 6.08
C PHE A 114 9.43 -10.66 4.78
N PHE A 115 9.65 -9.35 4.85
CA PHE A 115 10.01 -8.54 3.68
C PHE A 115 11.40 -8.88 3.14
N GLU A 116 12.39 -9.13 4.00
CA GLU A 116 13.70 -9.63 3.60
C GLU A 116 13.59 -10.93 2.79
N ASN A 117 12.75 -11.86 3.26
CA ASN A 117 12.48 -13.10 2.54
C ASN A 117 11.84 -12.84 1.16
N LEU A 118 10.81 -11.97 1.08
CA LEU A 118 10.19 -11.61 -0.20
C LEU A 118 11.19 -10.97 -1.18
N ILE A 119 12.06 -10.07 -0.69
CA ILE A 119 13.10 -9.46 -1.50
C ILE A 119 14.08 -10.52 -2.02
N SER A 120 14.47 -11.48 -1.16
CA SER A 120 15.40 -12.55 -1.53
C SER A 120 14.89 -13.46 -2.66
N ILE A 121 13.57 -13.63 -2.78
CA ILE A 121 12.94 -14.44 -3.84
C ILE A 121 12.54 -13.61 -5.07
N GLY A 122 12.94 -12.33 -5.14
CA GLY A 122 12.85 -11.51 -6.35
C GLY A 122 11.73 -10.46 -6.36
N HIS A 123 11.07 -10.18 -5.23
CA HIS A 123 10.16 -9.04 -5.15
C HIS A 123 10.93 -7.71 -5.07
N LYS A 124 10.48 -6.71 -5.83
CA LYS A 124 11.00 -5.34 -5.86
C LYS A 124 10.38 -4.49 -4.75
N ILE A 125 10.63 -4.88 -3.50
CA ILE A 125 10.10 -4.22 -2.32
C ILE A 125 11.15 -3.30 -1.71
N THR A 126 10.72 -2.11 -1.29
CA THR A 126 11.47 -1.24 -0.38
C THR A 126 10.68 -1.07 0.92
N VAL A 127 11.36 -1.10 2.06
CA VAL A 127 10.72 -0.87 3.36
C VAL A 127 11.05 0.55 3.82
N GLU A 128 10.02 1.35 4.08
CA GLU A 128 10.12 2.65 4.73
C GLU A 128 9.60 2.56 6.16
N TYR A 129 10.12 3.41 7.04
CA TYR A 129 9.71 3.45 8.44
C TYR A 129 8.98 4.74 8.77
N ASP A 130 7.78 4.62 9.31
CA ASP A 130 6.98 5.72 9.83
C ASP A 130 6.97 5.73 11.37
N SER A 131 6.66 6.88 11.95
CA SER A 131 6.45 7.01 13.39
C SER A 131 5.43 8.11 13.67
N ALA A 132 4.79 8.04 14.84
CA ALA A 132 3.92 9.13 15.30
C ALA A 132 4.61 10.50 15.24
N LYS A 133 5.90 10.55 15.60
CA LYS A 133 6.71 11.77 15.52
C LYS A 133 6.88 12.29 14.08
N LYS A 134 7.18 11.40 13.11
CA LYS A 134 7.31 11.80 11.70
C LYS A 134 5.99 12.34 11.12
N ARG A 135 4.86 11.71 11.47
CA ARG A 135 3.52 12.18 11.09
C ARG A 135 3.21 13.54 11.69
N GLU A 136 3.47 13.72 12.99
CA GLU A 136 3.29 15.01 13.67
C GLU A 136 4.16 16.11 13.03
N GLU A 137 5.42 15.83 12.71
CA GLU A 137 6.31 16.79 12.03
C GLU A 137 5.85 17.14 10.60
N ALA A 138 5.29 16.17 9.86
CA ALA A 138 4.77 16.40 8.51
C ALA A 138 3.51 17.28 8.54
N GLU A 139 2.60 16.99 9.48
CA GLU A 139 1.41 17.80 9.72
C GLU A 139 1.77 19.22 10.14
N ASP A 140 2.72 19.37 11.07
CA ASP A 140 3.24 20.68 11.50
C ASP A 140 3.77 21.48 10.30
N LYS A 141 4.58 20.85 9.44
CA LYS A 141 5.10 21.51 8.24
C LYS A 141 3.99 21.97 7.30
N MET A 142 2.95 21.17 7.11
CA MET A 142 1.80 21.52 6.26
C MET A 142 1.05 22.73 6.81
N PHE A 143 0.74 22.73 8.11
CA PHE A 143 0.05 23.83 8.76
C PHE A 143 0.87 25.12 8.74
N ILE A 144 2.16 25.03 9.10
CA ILE A 144 3.08 26.17 9.04
C ILE A 144 3.20 26.72 7.62
N SER A 145 3.34 25.85 6.62
CA SER A 145 3.40 26.27 5.21
C SER A 145 2.12 27.00 4.78
N THR A 146 0.96 26.51 5.20
CA THR A 146 -0.34 27.11 4.89
C THR A 146 -0.48 28.50 5.53
N LEU A 147 -0.08 28.65 6.79
CA LEU A 147 -0.09 29.93 7.51
C LEU A 147 0.90 30.93 6.89
N ASN A 148 2.11 30.48 6.53
CA ASN A 148 3.09 31.32 5.84
C ASN A 148 2.63 31.78 4.46
N ALA A 149 1.73 31.03 3.80
CA ALA A 149 1.07 31.46 2.58
C ALA A 149 -0.05 32.50 2.81
N GLY A 150 -0.24 32.98 4.04
CA GLY A 150 -1.27 33.95 4.43
C GLY A 150 -2.67 33.36 4.54
N LYS A 151 -2.80 32.03 4.49
CA LYS A 151 -4.09 31.35 4.69
C LYS A 151 -4.33 31.12 6.17
N LYS A 152 -5.60 31.01 6.55
CA LYS A 152 -6.01 30.67 7.91
C LYS A 152 -6.33 29.18 8.01
N LEU A 153 -6.13 28.62 9.19
CA LEU A 153 -6.50 27.24 9.50
C LEU A 153 -7.66 27.23 10.50
N TYR A 154 -8.51 26.23 10.39
CA TYR A 154 -9.50 25.90 11.42
C TYR A 154 -9.19 24.50 11.91
N ILE A 155 -8.77 24.39 13.17
CA ILE A 155 -8.41 23.11 13.81
C ILE A 155 -9.27 22.97 15.05
N ASN A 156 -10.12 21.94 15.11
CA ASN A 156 -11.06 21.69 16.22
C ASN A 156 -11.86 22.96 16.60
N ASP A 157 -12.47 23.61 15.61
CA ASP A 157 -13.24 24.86 15.74
C ASP A 157 -12.45 26.09 16.23
N VAL A 158 -11.12 26.02 16.30
CA VAL A 158 -10.24 27.15 16.62
C VAL A 158 -9.66 27.75 15.35
N GLU A 159 -9.88 29.05 15.13
CA GLU A 159 -9.25 29.81 14.04
C GLU A 159 -7.79 30.13 14.39
N ILE A 160 -6.86 29.61 13.60
CA ILE A 160 -5.42 29.87 13.72
C ILE A 160 -5.00 30.82 12.59
N LYS A 161 -4.47 31.99 12.95
CA LYS A 161 -4.17 33.09 12.00
C LYS A 161 -2.69 33.29 11.72
N SER A 162 -1.82 32.74 12.55
CA SER A 162 -0.37 32.87 12.43
C SER A 162 0.34 31.60 12.91
N VAL A 163 1.64 31.50 12.61
CA VAL A 163 2.49 30.40 13.11
C VAL A 163 2.64 30.48 14.64
N GLU A 164 2.70 31.68 15.21
CA GLU A 164 2.73 31.89 16.66
C GLU A 164 1.44 31.38 17.33
N ASP A 165 0.27 31.67 16.74
CA ASP A 165 -1.02 31.18 17.23
C ASP A 165 -1.06 29.65 17.21
N TYR A 166 -0.52 29.04 16.14
CA TYR A 166 -0.47 27.59 15.98
C TYR A 166 0.31 26.93 17.13
N TRP A 167 1.54 27.40 17.40
CA TRP A 167 2.37 26.84 18.47
C TRP A 167 1.78 27.10 19.85
N GLY A 168 1.15 28.26 20.05
CA GLY A 168 0.43 28.57 21.28
C GLY A 168 -0.76 27.63 21.52
N TRP A 169 -1.54 27.32 20.49
CA TRP A 169 -2.62 26.34 20.55
C TRP A 169 -2.07 24.93 20.82
N LYS A 170 -1.07 24.48 20.07
CA LYS A 170 -0.53 23.12 20.18
C LYS A 170 0.06 22.83 21.55
N THR A 171 0.71 23.82 22.16
CA THR A 171 1.24 23.70 23.53
C THR A 171 0.15 23.48 24.57
N LYS A 172 -1.01 24.13 24.42
CA LYS A 172 -2.17 23.96 25.32
C LYS A 172 -2.82 22.59 25.21
N GLN A 173 -2.71 21.92 24.05
CA GLN A 173 -3.26 20.57 23.86
C GLN A 173 -2.41 19.47 24.53
N LYS A 174 -1.14 19.75 24.85
CA LYS A 174 -0.22 18.79 25.49
C LYS A 174 -0.24 18.86 27.03
N GLN A 175 -1.03 19.76 27.61
CA GLN A 175 -1.25 19.91 29.05
C GLN A 175 -2.53 19.20 29.48
#